data_AF-A0A5C5TS83-F1
#
_entry.id   AF-A0A5C5TS83-F1
#
_cell.length_a   1.000
_cell.length_b   1.000
_cell.length_c   1.000
_cell.angle_alpha   90.00
_cell.angle_beta   90.00
_cell.angle_gamma   90.00
#
_symmetry.space_group_name_H-M   'P 1'
#
loop_
_entity.id
_entity.type
_entity.pdbx_description
1 polymer ?
#
loop_
_entity_poly.entity_id
_entity_poly.type
_entity_poly.pdbx_seq_one_letter_code
_entity_poly.pdbx_strand_id
1 'polypeptide(L)' 'MKEFKVTYFFDEEHYIRRFIHVESQKKAEELIQSERDGFISFTDSRGIYHELHTGKVRVTQISEYHRVDKTKK' A
#
# COMPACT_ATOMS: atom_id res chain seq x y z
N MET A 1 1.63 15.22 6.88
CA MET A 1 1.55 13.77 6.63
C MET A 1 1.87 13.53 5.17
N LYS A 2 2.67 12.51 4.85
CA LYS A 2 3.00 12.11 3.49
C LYS A 2 2.15 10.92 3.09
N GLU A 3 1.81 10.85 1.80
CA GLU A 3 1.09 9.70 1.25
C GLU A 3 2.10 8.70 0.68
N PHE A 4 1.95 7.42 1.03
CA PHE A 4 2.76 6.34 0.50
C PHE A 4 1.87 5.33 -0.22
N LYS A 5 2.31 4.92 -1.41
CA LYS A 5 1.71 3.83 -2.17
C LYS A 5 2.43 2.54 -1.79
N VAL A 6 1.65 1.58 -1.29
CA VAL A 6 2.09 0.21 -1.00
C VAL A 6 1.52 -0.71 -2.07
N THR A 7 2.39 -1.48 -2.73
CA THR A 7 2.00 -2.49 -3.72
C THR A 7 2.35 -3.88 -3.20
N TYR A 8 1.35 -4.73 -3.06
CA TYR A 8 1.49 -6.14 -2.70
C TYR A 8 1.40 -6.99 -3.96
N PHE A 9 2.47 -7.69 -4.31
CA PHE A 9 2.53 -8.60 -5.46
C PHE A 9 2.34 -10.05 -5.00
N PHE A 10 1.33 -10.72 -5.55
CA PHE A 10 1.08 -12.14 -5.34
C PHE A 10 1.75 -13.00 -6.41
N ASP A 11 1.81 -12.47 -7.64
CA ASP A 11 2.55 -13.01 -8.78
C ASP A 11 2.87 -11.88 -9.77
N GLU A 12 3.19 -12.21 -11.02
CA GLU A 12 3.57 -11.25 -12.06
C GLU A 12 2.39 -10.40 -12.57
N GLU A 13 1.16 -10.93 -12.49
CA GLU A 13 -0.05 -10.29 -13.03
C GLU A 13 -0.95 -9.74 -11.92
N HIS A 14 -0.90 -10.32 -10.72
CA HIS A 14 -1.79 -10.00 -9.61
C HIS A 14 -1.08 -9.16 -8.54
N TYR A 15 -1.55 -7.91 -8.42
CA TYR A 15 -1.14 -7.01 -7.36
C TYR A 15 -2.30 -6.17 -6.82
N ILE A 16 -2.16 -5.79 -5.55
CA ILE A 16 -3.11 -4.92 -4.85
C ILE A 16 -2.37 -3.67 -4.37
N ARG A 17 -3.02 -2.51 -4.42
CA ARG A 17 -2.47 -1.23 -3.96
C ARG A 17 -3.22 -0.68 -2.76
N ARG A 18 -2.48 -0.31 -1.72
CA ARG A 18 -2.96 0.42 -0.55
C ARG A 18 -2.27 1.79 -0.49
N PHE A 19 -3.00 2.82 -0.10
CA PHE A 19 -2.43 4.13 0.20
C PHE A 19 -2.46 4.34 1.72
N ILE A 20 -1.31 4.70 2.29
CA ILE A 20 -1.15 4.96 3.73
C ILE A 20 -0.63 6.38 3.94
N HIS A 21 -0.97 6.97 5.08
CA HIS A 21 -0.59 8.33 5.43
C HIS A 21 0.23 8.32 6.71
N VAL A 22 1.53 8.60 6.59
CA VAL A 22 2.50 8.56 7.70
C VAL A 22 3.54 9.66 7.53
N GLU A 23 4.39 9.87 8.54
CA GLU A 23 5.33 10.99 8.57
C GLU A 23 6.57 10.77 7.69
N SER A 24 6.95 9.52 7.44
CA SER A 24 8.20 9.18 6.75
C SER A 24 8.18 7.77 6.15
N GLN A 25 9.13 7.49 5.23
CA GLN A 25 9.36 6.16 4.66
C GLN A 25 9.64 5.12 5.76
N LYS A 26 10.43 5.48 6.78
CA LYS A 26 10.71 4.60 7.92
C LYS A 26 9.44 4.22 8.68
N LYS A 27 8.53 5.18 8.91
CA LYS A 27 7.23 4.91 9.55
C LYS A 27 6.32 4.05 8.68
N ALA A 28 6.39 4.21 7.35
CA ALA A 28 5.68 3.34 6.41
C ALA A 28 6.19 1.89 6.51
N GLU A 29 7.51 1.71 6.54
CA GLU A 29 8.13 0.38 6.68
C GLU A 29 7.80 -0.26 8.03
N GLU A 30 7.87 0.49 9.14
CA GLU A 30 7.49 0.02 10.48
C GLU A 30 6.03 -0.48 10.52
N LEU A 31 5.09 0.28 9.94
CA LEU A 31 3.68 -0.12 9.85
C LEU A 31 3.50 -1.40 9.04
N ILE A 32 4.13 -1.50 7.87
CA ILE A 32 3.99 -2.68 7.02
C ILE A 32 4.67 -3.90 7.65
N GLN A 33 5.75 -3.70 8.43
CA GLN A 33 6.39 -4.78 9.18
C GLN A 33 5.54 -5.26 10.35
N SER A 34 4.84 -4.39 11.07
CA SER A 34 3.96 -4.79 12.17
C SER A 34 2.71 -5.54 11.71
N GLU A 35 2.31 -5.36 10.45
CA GLU A 35 1.20 -6.08 9.80
C GLU A 35 1.63 -7.42 9.15
N ARG A 36 2.91 -7.80 9.22
CA ARG A 36 3.42 -9.04 8.59
C ARG A 36 2.80 -10.29 9.20
N ASP A 37 2.62 -11.28 8.34
CA ASP A 37 2.09 -12.60 8.67
C ASP A 37 0.70 -12.58 9.32
N GLY A 38 -0.12 -11.61 8.92
CA GLY A 38 -1.50 -11.45 9.39
C GLY A 38 -2.45 -11.05 8.27
N PHE A 39 -3.73 -10.92 8.62
CA PHE A 39 -4.72 -10.34 7.72
C PHE A 39 -4.76 -8.82 7.86
N ILE A 40 -4.79 -8.14 6.73
CA ILE A 40 -5.12 -6.71 6.66
C ILE A 40 -6.34 -6.52 5.79
N SER A 41 -7.12 -5.49 6.11
CA SER A 41 -8.28 -5.07 5.34
C SER A 41 -8.25 -3.56 5.13
N PHE A 42 -8.62 -3.10 3.94
CA PHE A 42 -8.77 -1.68 3.65
C PHE A 42 -9.71 -1.44 2.47
N THR A 43 -10.25 -0.24 2.39
CA THR A 43 -11.08 0.20 1.26
C THR A 43 -10.30 1.18 0.40
N ASP A 44 -10.23 0.95 -0.91
CA ASP A 44 -9.52 1.84 -1.83
C ASP A 44 -10.33 3.11 -2.15
N SER A 45 -9.72 4.05 -2.88
CA SER A 45 -10.36 5.30 -3.27
C SER A 45 -11.55 5.14 -4.23
N ARG A 46 -11.76 3.95 -4.80
CA ARG A 46 -12.92 3.60 -5.62
C ARG A 46 -14.04 2.95 -4.80
N GLY A 47 -13.85 2.80 -3.48
CA GLY A 47 -14.82 2.15 -2.59
C GLY A 47 -14.74 0.61 -2.61
N ILE A 48 -13.68 0.02 -3.16
CA ILE A 48 -13.52 -1.44 -3.22
C ILE A 48 -12.86 -1.92 -1.94
N TYR A 49 -13.50 -2.89 -1.26
CA TYR A 49 -12.93 -3.58 -0.10
C TYR A 49 -11.87 -4.59 -0.55
N HIS A 50 -10.70 -4.53 0.10
CA HIS A 50 -9.61 -5.48 -0.07
C HIS A 50 -9.32 -6.14 1.28
N GLU A 51 -9.13 -7.44 1.25
CA GLU A 51 -8.63 -8.22 2.38
C GLU A 51 -7.58 -9.20 1.88
N LEU A 52 -6.44 -9.27 2.55
CA LEU A 52 -5.36 -10.17 2.17
C LEU A 52 -4.53 -10.63 3.37
N HIS A 53 -3.96 -11.82 3.25
CA HIS A 53 -2.96 -12.32 4.20
C HIS A 53 -1.56 -11.86 3.77
N THR A 54 -0.91 -11.01 4.56
CA THR A 54 0.39 -10.40 4.22
C THR A 54 1.50 -11.44 4.10
N GLY A 55 1.41 -12.57 4.84
CA GLY A 55 2.34 -13.71 4.70
C GLY A 55 2.30 -14.44 3.36
N LYS A 56 1.26 -14.22 2.52
CA LYS A 56 1.14 -14.81 1.17
C LYS A 56 1.63 -13.87 0.06
N VAL A 57 2.04 -12.66 0.42
CA VAL A 57 2.57 -11.68 -0.54
C VAL A 57 4.02 -12.02 -0.86
N ARG A 58 4.37 -12.10 -2.15
CA ARG A 58 5.74 -12.39 -2.60
C ARG A 58 6.66 -11.19 -2.46
N VAL A 59 6.17 -10.02 -2.87
CA VAL A 59 6.93 -8.76 -2.83
C VAL A 59 6.04 -7.65 -2.33
N THR A 60 6.56 -6.85 -1.40
CA THR A 60 5.92 -5.59 -0.95
C THR A 60 6.80 -4.42 -1.33
N GLN A 61 6.26 -3.49 -2.11
CA GLN A 61 6.94 -2.27 -2.51
C GLN A 61 6.27 -1.08 -1.83
N ILE A 62 7.07 -0.17 -1.27
CA ILE A 62 6.61 1.08 -0.64
C ILE A 62 7.31 2.24 -1.34
N SER A 63 6.55 3.24 -1.78
CA SER A 63 7.08 4.46 -2.40
C SER A 63 6.27 5.68 -1.97
N GLU A 64 6.93 6.80 -1.68
CA GLU A 64 6.26 8.09 -1.49
C GLU A 64 5.45 8.43 -2.76
N TYR A 65 4.19 8.77 -2.58
CA TYR A 65 3.28 9.06 -3.67
C TYR A 65 3.13 10.56 -3.86
N HIS A 66 3.70 11.06 -4.95
CA HIS A 66 3.52 12.44 -5.38
C HIS A 66 2.32 12.48 -6.33
N ARG A 67 1.17 12.94 -5.82
CA ARG A 67 -0.04 13.09 -6.63
C ARG A 67 0.24 14.11 -7.74
N VAL A 68 0.31 13.64 -8.98
CA VAL A 68 0.41 14.52 -10.15
C VAL A 68 -0.95 15.13 -10.39
N ASP A 69 -1.05 16.45 -10.24
CA ASP A 69 -2.27 17.21 -10.52
C ASP A 69 -2.58 17.17 -12.01
N LYS A 70 -3.51 16.28 -12.40
CA LYS A 70 -3.94 16.13 -13.80
C LYS A 70 -4.80 17.30 -14.32
N THR A 71 -5.18 18.22 -13.44
CA THR A 71 -5.95 19.43 -13.74
C THR A 71 -5.09 20.60 -14.19
N LYS A 72 -3.77 20.55 -13.99
CA LYS A 72 -2.82 21.50 -14.58
C LYS A 72 -2.47 21.06 -15.99
N LYS A 73 -3.37 21.33 -16.93
CA LYS A 73 -3.13 21.17 -18.37
C LYS A 73 -3.39 22.49 -19.06
#